data_AF-A0A838WDB2-F1
#
_entry.id   AF-A0A838WDB2-F1
#
_cell.length_a   1.000
_cell.length_b   1.000
_cell.length_c   1.000
_cell.angle_alpha   90.00
_cell.angle_beta   90.00
_cell.angle_gamma   90.00
#
_symmetry.space_group_name_H-M   'P 1'
#
loop_
_entity.id
_entity.type
_entity.pdbx_description
1 polymer ?
#
loop_
_entity_poly.entity_id
_entity_poly.type
_entity_poly.pdbx_seq_one_letter_code
_entity_poly.pdbx_strand_id
1 'polypeptide(L)'
;MVDCSHFLEEYSAFRDGELEERVRMQFEAHLVTCSSCARYDRVVSEGVRLYREFPQIQPSDDFLPRLQHRIFHVEEEMKGPGRIGSGASATMTMAIAAMIALAAWIPATRTQPPVHELPPVAARAPLPSAEVPALLFRSGTLLSPSEPLRREWNFAPASIAGDDLFFRYSPLNASYGVPVSQR
;
A
#
# COMPACT_ATOMS: atom_id res chain seq x y z
N MET A 1 24.67 -8.55 -16.62
CA MET A 1 24.54 -9.93 -17.13
C MET A 1 23.42 -10.55 -16.34
N VAL A 2 22.37 -11.03 -17.00
CA VAL A 2 21.18 -11.59 -16.34
C VAL A 2 21.51 -13.02 -15.92
N ASP A 3 21.31 -13.33 -14.64
CA ASP A 3 21.35 -14.69 -14.13
C ASP A 3 19.97 -15.36 -14.19
N CYS A 4 19.93 -16.67 -13.96
CA CYS A 4 18.69 -17.44 -14.07
C CYS A 4 17.67 -17.10 -12.98
N SER A 5 18.12 -16.73 -11.77
CA SER A 5 17.24 -16.36 -10.65
C SER A 5 16.49 -15.07 -10.96
N HIS A 6 17.22 -14.03 -11.35
CA HIS A 6 16.67 -12.74 -11.73
C HIS A 6 15.75 -12.87 -12.96
N PHE A 7 16.11 -13.72 -13.92
CA PHE A 7 15.24 -14.03 -15.06
C PHE A 7 13.90 -14.61 -14.61
N LEU A 8 13.90 -15.57 -13.67
CA LEU A 8 12.67 -16.22 -13.19
C LEU A 8 11.82 -15.31 -12.31
N GLU A 9 12.45 -14.46 -11.49
CA GLU A 9 11.75 -13.48 -10.64
C GLU A 9 10.99 -12.44 -11.48
N GLU A 10 11.61 -11.94 -12.55
CA GLU A 10 11.05 -10.90 -13.43
C GLU A 10 10.41 -11.47 -14.71
N TYR A 11 10.23 -12.80 -14.80
CA TYR A 11 9.74 -13.44 -16.03
C TYR A 11 8.32 -12.99 -16.40
N SER A 12 7.42 -12.80 -15.43
CA SER A 12 6.05 -12.38 -15.75
C SER A 12 6.06 -10.97 -16.33
N ALA A 13 6.79 -10.03 -15.71
CA ALA A 13 6.95 -8.67 -16.22
C ALA A 13 7.58 -8.67 -17.63
N PHE A 14 8.55 -9.54 -17.89
CA PHE A 14 9.09 -9.75 -19.24
C PHE A 14 8.01 -10.23 -20.22
N ARG A 15 7.19 -11.21 -19.82
CA ARG A 15 6.16 -11.82 -20.67
C ARG A 15 4.99 -10.89 -20.96
N ASP A 16 4.64 -10.04 -20.00
CA ASP A 16 3.56 -9.05 -20.06
C ASP A 16 4.00 -7.74 -20.72
N GLY A 17 5.31 -7.58 -20.99
CA GLY A 17 5.86 -6.41 -21.68
C GLY A 17 6.02 -5.19 -20.79
N GLU A 18 6.15 -5.39 -19.48
CA GLU A 18 6.25 -4.33 -18.46
C GLU A 18 7.70 -3.88 -18.20
N LEU A 19 8.69 -4.63 -18.70
CA LEU A 19 10.10 -4.29 -18.52
C LEU A 19 10.56 -3.16 -19.45
N GLU A 20 11.51 -2.37 -18.96
CA GLU A 20 12.23 -1.38 -19.77
C GLU A 20 12.96 -2.06 -20.95
N GLU A 21 12.98 -1.40 -22.11
CA GLU A 21 13.60 -1.89 -23.35
C GLU A 21 15.02 -2.46 -23.16
N ARG A 22 15.85 -1.76 -22.37
CA ARG A 22 17.22 -2.20 -22.09
C ARG A 22 17.28 -3.50 -21.30
N VAL A 23 16.34 -3.72 -20.38
CA VAL A 23 16.26 -4.94 -19.58
C VAL A 23 15.70 -6.07 -20.43
N ARG A 24 14.68 -5.78 -21.24
CA ARG A 24 14.11 -6.74 -22.20
C ARG A 24 15.17 -7.32 -23.13
N MET A 25 16.00 -6.49 -23.75
CA MET A 25 17.09 -6.96 -24.62
C MET A 25 18.09 -7.87 -23.89
N GLN A 26 18.36 -7.62 -22.61
CA GLN A 26 19.24 -8.48 -21.82
C GLN A 26 18.61 -9.84 -21.53
N PHE A 27 17.28 -9.89 -21.33
CA PHE A 27 16.52 -11.11 -21.13
C PHE A 27 16.45 -11.92 -22.43
N GLU A 28 16.22 -11.27 -23.58
CA GLU A 28 16.28 -11.91 -24.90
C GLU A 28 17.66 -12.52 -25.17
N ALA A 29 18.74 -11.79 -24.87
CA ALA A 29 20.10 -12.32 -24.97
C ALA A 29 20.34 -13.51 -24.02
N HIS A 30 19.77 -13.47 -22.82
CA HIS A 30 19.83 -14.58 -21.86
C HIS A 30 19.11 -15.82 -22.39
N LEU A 31 17.94 -15.68 -23.02
CA LEU A 31 17.19 -16.78 -23.63
C LEU A 31 17.96 -17.48 -24.76
N VAL A 32 18.77 -16.74 -25.52
CA VAL A 32 19.62 -17.33 -26.58
C VAL A 32 20.77 -18.15 -25.98
N THR A 33 21.29 -17.74 -24.83
CA THR A 33 22.50 -18.33 -24.22
C THR A 33 22.19 -19.42 -23.20
N CYS A 34 21.03 -19.37 -22.55
CA CYS A 34 20.67 -20.26 -21.46
C CYS A 34 19.56 -21.25 -21.87
N SER A 35 19.91 -22.54 -21.96
CA SER A 35 18.98 -23.59 -22.39
C SER A 35 17.86 -23.89 -21.38
N SER A 36 18.10 -23.70 -20.08
CA SER A 36 17.09 -23.91 -19.04
C SER A 36 16.00 -22.83 -19.10
N CYS A 37 16.40 -21.56 -19.18
CA CYS A 37 15.46 -20.44 -19.30
C CYS A 37 14.72 -20.46 -20.64
N ALA A 38 15.38 -20.84 -21.75
CA ALA A 38 14.71 -21.06 -23.03
C ALA A 38 13.66 -22.18 -23.00
N ARG A 39 13.93 -23.26 -22.25
CA ARG A 39 12.94 -24.33 -22.04
C ARG A 39 11.76 -23.84 -21.22
N TYR A 40 12.02 -23.07 -20.16
CA TYR A 40 10.98 -22.50 -19.32
C TYR A 40 10.04 -21.60 -20.14
N ASP A 41 10.61 -20.68 -20.93
CA ASP A 41 9.83 -19.78 -21.79
C ASP A 41 8.93 -20.53 -22.78
N ARG A 42 9.47 -21.59 -23.40
CA ARG A 42 8.71 -22.44 -24.32
C ARG A 42 7.54 -23.14 -23.63
N VAL A 43 7.76 -23.73 -22.46
CA VAL A 43 6.71 -24.46 -21.72
C VAL A 43 5.59 -23.51 -21.30
N VAL A 44 5.93 -22.34 -20.78
CA VAL A 44 4.93 -21.35 -20.37
C VAL A 44 4.16 -20.83 -21.59
N SER A 45 4.87 -20.48 -22.67
CA SER A 45 4.22 -19.98 -23.89
C SER A 45 3.29 -21.00 -24.54
N GLU A 46 3.66 -22.28 -24.55
CA GLU A 46 2.78 -23.34 -25.06
C GLU A 46 1.59 -23.57 -24.14
N GLY A 47 1.77 -23.54 -22.81
CA GLY A 47 0.68 -23.62 -21.85
C GLY A 47 -0.35 -22.50 -22.03
N VAL A 48 0.12 -21.26 -22.22
CA VAL A 48 -0.75 -20.10 -22.50
C VAL A 48 -1.47 -20.28 -23.84
N ARG A 49 -0.78 -20.77 -24.86
CA ARG A 49 -1.39 -21.05 -26.17
C ARG A 49 -2.52 -22.07 -26.05
N LEU A 50 -2.27 -23.21 -25.40
CA LEU A 50 -3.28 -24.25 -25.16
C LEU A 50 -4.47 -23.70 -24.38
N TYR A 51 -4.21 -22.88 -23.35
CA TYR A 51 -5.28 -22.24 -22.58
C TYR A 51 -6.18 -21.34 -23.45
N ARG A 52 -5.59 -20.62 -24.41
CA ARG A 52 -6.36 -19.77 -25.35
C ARG A 52 -7.19 -20.56 -26.36
N GLU A 53 -6.88 -21.83 -26.58
CA GLU A 53 -7.65 -22.72 -27.46
C GLU A 53 -8.93 -23.23 -26.80
N PHE A 54 -9.08 -23.09 -25.47
CA PHE A 54 -10.32 -23.44 -24.78
C PHE A 54 -11.47 -22.49 -25.13
N PRO A 55 -12.73 -22.98 -25.06
CA PRO A 55 -13.90 -22.13 -25.24
C PRO A 55 -13.84 -20.96 -24.26
N GLN A 56 -13.89 -19.74 -24.79
CA GLN A 56 -13.96 -18.57 -23.93
C GLN A 56 -15.26 -18.60 -23.12
N ILE A 57 -15.15 -18.33 -21.83
CA ILE A 57 -16.32 -18.19 -20.96
C ILE A 57 -17.12 -17.01 -21.48
N GLN A 58 -18.27 -17.28 -22.08
CA GLN A 58 -19.20 -16.24 -22.48
C GLN A 58 -19.96 -15.77 -21.24
N PRO A 59 -19.90 -14.46 -20.91
CA PRO A 59 -20.71 -13.92 -19.84
C PRO A 59 -22.20 -14.03 -20.22
N SER A 60 -23.09 -14.11 -19.23
CA SER A 60 -24.54 -14.02 -19.48
C SER A 60 -24.88 -12.69 -20.15
N ASP A 61 -25.93 -12.63 -20.97
CA ASP A 61 -26.36 -11.41 -21.67
C ASP A 61 -26.55 -10.21 -20.71
N ASP A 62 -27.02 -10.46 -19.48
CA ASP A 62 -27.22 -9.42 -18.46
C ASP A 62 -25.94 -9.00 -17.70
N PHE A 63 -24.79 -9.61 -17.99
CA PHE A 63 -23.56 -9.35 -17.24
C PHE A 63 -23.05 -7.92 -17.47
N LEU A 64 -22.96 -7.49 -18.72
CA LEU A 64 -22.40 -6.17 -19.06
C LEU A 64 -23.27 -5.02 -18.50
N PRO A 65 -24.61 -5.05 -18.64
CA PRO A 65 -25.48 -4.06 -17.98
C PRO A 65 -25.30 -4.02 -16.45
N ARG A 66 -25.22 -5.20 -15.80
CA ARG A 66 -25.05 -5.28 -14.34
C ARG A 66 -23.69 -4.77 -13.89
N LEU A 67 -22.64 -5.07 -14.65
CA LEU A 67 -21.28 -4.59 -14.38
C LEU A 67 -21.21 -3.07 -14.48
N GLN A 68 -21.74 -2.50 -15.57
CA GLN A 68 -21.79 -1.05 -15.77
C GLN A 68 -22.56 -0.35 -14.66
N HIS A 69 -23.74 -0.87 -14.31
CA HIS A 69 -24.53 -0.35 -13.20
C HIS A 69 -23.71 -0.35 -11.89
N ARG A 70 -23.02 -1.46 -11.57
CA ARG A 70 -22.21 -1.54 -10.34
C ARG A 70 -21.01 -0.60 -10.35
N ILE A 71 -20.31 -0.46 -11.48
CA ILE A 71 -19.20 0.50 -11.61
C ILE A 71 -19.70 1.92 -11.38
N PHE A 72 -20.84 2.28 -11.96
CA PHE A 72 -21.44 3.60 -11.81
C PHE A 72 -21.78 3.92 -10.34
N HIS A 73 -22.41 2.98 -9.62
CA HIS A 73 -22.70 3.16 -8.18
C HIS A 73 -21.43 3.33 -7.34
N VAL A 74 -20.38 2.54 -7.61
CA VAL A 74 -19.10 2.69 -6.90
C VAL A 74 -18.46 4.04 -7.20
N GLU A 75 -18.50 4.50 -8.44
CA GLU A 75 -18.00 5.82 -8.79
C GLU A 75 -18.80 6.95 -8.14
N GLU A 76 -20.13 6.83 -8.04
CA GLU A 76 -20.96 7.80 -7.32
C GLU A 76 -20.68 7.81 -5.82
N GLU A 77 -20.50 6.65 -5.20
CA GLU A 77 -20.07 6.55 -3.80
C GLU A 77 -18.69 7.18 -3.57
N MET A 78 -17.76 7.04 -4.53
CA MET A 78 -16.45 7.68 -4.48
C MET A 78 -16.51 9.19 -4.74
N LYS A 79 -17.43 9.65 -5.59
CA LYS A 79 -17.68 11.06 -5.93
C LYS A 79 -18.62 11.77 -4.94
N GLY A 80 -19.16 11.04 -3.96
CA GLY A 80 -20.00 11.60 -2.90
C GLY A 80 -19.32 12.78 -2.19
N PRO A 81 -20.09 13.77 -1.72
CA PRO A 81 -19.55 15.02 -1.18
C PRO A 81 -18.91 14.74 0.19
N GLY A 82 -17.63 14.34 0.24
CA GLY A 82 -17.00 14.11 1.53
C GLY A 82 -15.59 13.55 1.60
N ARG A 83 -14.85 13.40 0.49
CA ARG A 83 -13.49 12.84 0.55
C ARG A 83 -12.47 13.65 -0.24
N ILE A 84 -12.41 14.95 0.02
CA ILE A 84 -11.17 15.73 -0.13
C ILE A 84 -10.97 16.53 1.16
N GLY A 85 -10.07 16.04 2.01
CA GLY A 85 -9.49 16.80 3.12
C GLY A 85 -10.34 16.87 4.39
N SER A 86 -9.67 16.58 5.52
CA SER A 86 -9.99 16.96 6.90
C SER A 86 -11.25 17.83 7.09
N GLY A 87 -12.18 17.41 7.96
CA GLY A 87 -13.50 18.00 8.22
C GLY A 87 -13.58 19.46 8.72
N ALA A 88 -12.65 20.31 8.33
CA ALA A 88 -12.73 21.76 8.43
C ALA A 88 -13.34 22.32 7.14
N SER A 89 -14.53 22.91 7.24
CA SER A 89 -15.11 23.71 6.16
C SER A 89 -14.11 24.79 5.70
N ALA A 90 -14.17 25.21 4.44
CA ALA A 90 -13.33 26.30 3.92
C ALA A 90 -13.44 27.59 4.76
N THR A 91 -14.57 27.79 5.45
CA THR A 91 -14.76 28.88 6.40
C THR A 91 -13.87 28.74 7.65
N MET A 92 -13.66 27.52 8.14
CA MET A 92 -12.84 27.23 9.32
C MET A 92 -11.36 27.44 9.01
N THR A 93 -10.89 27.00 7.83
CA THR A 93 -9.49 27.25 7.42
C THR A 93 -9.23 28.75 7.25
N MET A 94 -10.19 29.49 6.69
CA MET A 94 -10.10 30.94 6.53
C MET A 94 -10.11 31.68 7.87
N ALA A 95 -10.92 31.23 8.84
CA ALA A 95 -10.96 31.79 10.19
C ALA A 95 -9.64 31.57 10.95
N ILE A 96 -9.06 30.36 10.85
CA ILE A 96 -7.75 30.06 11.47
C ILE A 96 -6.65 30.90 10.83
N ALA A 97 -6.63 31.01 9.50
CA ALA A 97 -5.64 31.82 8.79
C ALA A 97 -5.73 33.31 9.20
N ALA A 98 -6.95 33.85 9.32
CA ALA A 98 -7.16 35.23 9.78
C ALA A 98 -6.66 35.45 11.21
N MET A 99 -6.94 34.51 12.13
CA MET A 99 -6.46 34.57 13.51
C MET A 99 -4.93 34.61 13.59
N ILE A 100 -4.24 33.78 12.81
CA ILE A 100 -2.77 33.75 12.76
C ILE A 100 -2.22 35.08 12.22
N ALA A 101 -2.82 35.62 11.15
CA ALA A 101 -2.40 36.89 10.57
C ALA A 101 -2.55 38.06 11.55
N LEU A 102 -3.64 38.09 12.33
CA LEU A 102 -3.86 39.07 13.39
C LEU A 102 -2.83 38.93 14.53
N ALA A 103 -2.53 37.70 14.95
CA ALA A 103 -1.57 37.45 16.02
C ALA A 103 -0.13 37.88 15.64
N ALA A 104 0.23 37.75 14.36
CA ALA A 104 1.55 38.13 13.85
C ALA A 104 1.84 39.64 13.93
N TRP A 105 0.80 40.49 13.96
CA TRP A 105 0.96 41.96 14.04
C TRP A 105 1.09 42.50 15.47
N ILE A 106 0.74 41.70 16.50
CA ILE A 106 0.77 42.08 17.93
C ILE A 106 2.16 42.54 18.43
N PRO A 107 3.30 41.92 18.04
CA PRO A 107 4.61 42.36 18.52
C PRO A 107 5.03 43.71 17.92
N ALA A 108 4.59 44.02 16.70
CA ALA A 108 4.96 45.27 16.02
C ALA A 108 4.31 46.51 16.64
N THR A 109 3.18 46.34 17.34
CA THR A 109 2.49 47.44 18.02
C THR A 109 2.88 47.58 19.50
N ARG A 110 3.72 46.67 20.02
CA ARG A 110 4.24 46.80 21.39
C ARG A 110 5.37 47.82 21.39
N THR A 111 5.08 49.01 21.92
CA THR A 111 6.10 49.96 22.36
C THR A 111 7.03 49.25 23.36
N GLN A 112 8.32 49.27 23.06
CA GLN A 112 9.39 48.63 23.82
C GLN A 112 9.25 48.95 25.33
N PRO A 113 9.26 47.95 26.23
CA PRO A 113 9.19 48.23 27.66
C PRO A 113 10.42 49.05 28.07
N PRO A 114 10.28 50.05 28.96
CA PRO A 114 11.42 50.82 29.45
C PRO A 114 12.42 49.87 30.09
N VAL A 115 13.63 49.82 29.53
CA VAL A 115 14.74 49.02 30.08
C VAL A 115 15.15 49.69 31.38
N HIS A 116 14.66 49.18 32.50
CA HIS A 116 15.16 49.55 33.81
C HIS A 116 16.45 48.76 34.08
N GLU A 117 17.59 49.46 34.08
CA GLU A 117 18.85 48.91 34.59
C GLU A 117 18.71 48.64 36.09
N LEU A 118 18.61 47.37 36.46
CA LEU A 118 18.60 46.93 37.85
C LEU A 118 20.05 46.81 38.34
N PRO A 119 20.34 47.18 39.60
CA PRO A 119 21.66 47.01 40.18
C PRO A 119 22.05 45.52 40.20
N PRO A 120 23.33 45.19 39.98
CA PRO A 120 23.78 43.82 39.83
C PRO A 120 23.57 43.03 41.13
N VAL A 121 22.68 42.04 41.08
CA VAL A 121 22.52 41.05 42.15
C VAL A 121 23.51 39.91 41.90
N ALA A 122 24.44 39.72 42.82
CA ALA A 122 25.34 38.58 42.81
C ALA A 122 24.56 37.30 43.14
N ALA A 123 24.31 36.46 42.12
CA ALA A 123 23.73 35.15 42.33
C ALA A 123 24.78 34.20 42.94
N ARG A 124 24.41 33.51 44.02
CA ARG A 124 25.18 32.39 44.57
C ARG A 124 24.65 31.10 43.96
N ALA A 125 25.49 30.36 43.26
CA ALA A 125 25.10 29.09 42.66
C ALA A 125 24.66 28.09 43.75
N PRO A 126 23.55 27.36 43.57
CA PRO A 126 23.20 26.25 44.46
C PRO A 126 24.24 25.14 44.31
N LEU A 127 24.57 24.47 45.42
CA LEU A 127 25.47 23.30 45.39
C LEU A 127 24.91 22.22 44.45
N PRO A 128 25.76 21.53 43.68
CA PRO A 128 25.32 20.49 42.76
C PRO A 128 24.60 19.38 43.54
N SER A 129 23.27 19.32 43.40
CA SER A 129 22.51 18.15 43.83
C SER A 129 22.83 17.01 42.89
N ALA A 130 23.17 15.86 43.49
CA ALA A 130 23.60 14.65 42.81
C ALA A 130 22.70 14.31 41.61
N GLU A 131 23.35 14.02 40.48
CA GLU A 131 22.75 13.56 39.23
C GLU A 131 21.78 12.41 39.51
N VAL A 132 20.49 12.64 39.24
CA VAL A 132 19.56 11.54 39.01
C VAL A 132 19.57 11.30 37.50
N PRO A 133 20.15 10.20 37.00
CA PRO A 133 20.16 9.96 35.57
C PRO A 133 18.71 9.78 35.11
N ALA A 134 18.32 10.60 34.14
CA ALA A 134 17.06 10.46 33.43
C ALA A 134 17.09 9.19 32.58
N LEU A 135 16.90 8.03 33.21
CA LEU A 135 16.62 6.78 32.50
C LEU A 135 15.15 6.77 32.08
N LEU A 136 14.81 7.63 31.10
CA LEU A 136 13.53 7.60 30.41
C LEU A 136 13.48 6.56 29.28
N PHE A 137 14.51 5.74 29.14
CA PHE A 137 14.51 4.59 28.25
C PHE A 137 14.73 3.31 29.08
N ARG A 138 13.63 2.81 29.63
CA ARG A 138 13.54 1.40 30.04
C ARG A 138 13.60 0.57 28.77
N SER A 139 14.72 -0.11 28.52
CA SER A 139 14.84 -1.11 27.46
C SER A 139 13.83 -2.23 27.71
N GLY A 140 12.68 -2.15 27.04
CA GLY A 140 11.67 -3.19 27.04
C GLY A 140 12.11 -4.36 26.16
N THR A 141 12.01 -5.56 26.71
CA THR A 141 12.31 -6.89 26.15
C THR A 141 11.37 -7.34 25.01
N LEU A 142 10.86 -6.42 24.19
CA LEU A 142 9.87 -6.74 23.14
C LEU A 142 10.43 -6.80 21.71
N LEU A 143 11.74 -6.77 21.54
CA LEU A 143 12.38 -7.09 20.27
C LEU A 143 13.30 -8.30 20.47
N SER A 144 12.66 -9.47 20.59
CA SER A 144 13.34 -10.72 20.25
C SER A 144 13.49 -10.76 18.73
N PRO A 145 14.69 -10.95 18.17
CA PRO A 145 14.86 -11.20 16.75
C PRO A 145 14.29 -12.59 16.46
N SER A 146 13.04 -12.67 15.99
CA SER A 146 12.48 -13.94 15.54
C SER A 146 13.18 -14.39 14.25
N GLU A 147 13.60 -15.65 14.28
CA GLU A 147 14.34 -16.46 13.32
C GLU A 147 14.03 -16.23 11.81
N PRO A 148 15.01 -16.54 10.93
CA PRO A 148 14.80 -16.46 9.49
C PRO A 148 13.78 -17.50 9.04
N LEU A 149 12.71 -17.03 8.38
CA LEU A 149 11.70 -17.86 7.73
C LEU A 149 12.32 -18.70 6.59
N ARG A 150 12.84 -19.89 6.93
CA ARG A 150 13.11 -20.95 5.96
C ARG A 150 11.78 -21.64 5.62
N ARG A 151 10.97 -21.01 4.75
CA ARG A 151 9.77 -21.64 4.18
C ARG A 151 10.19 -22.52 2.99
N GLU A 152 10.23 -23.82 3.24
CA GLU A 152 10.17 -24.84 2.20
C GLU A 152 8.77 -24.79 1.56
N TRP A 153 8.70 -24.38 0.29
CA TRP A 153 7.46 -24.39 -0.48
C TRP A 153 7.17 -25.81 -0.98
N ASN A 154 6.47 -26.60 -0.17
CA ASN A 154 5.85 -27.84 -0.63
C ASN A 154 4.55 -27.52 -1.38
N PHE A 155 4.65 -27.41 -2.71
CA PHE A 155 3.48 -27.41 -3.58
C PHE A 155 2.92 -28.84 -3.67
N ALA A 156 1.99 -29.17 -2.77
CA ALA A 156 1.02 -30.23 -3.04
C ALA A 156 -0.13 -29.62 -3.88
N PRO A 157 -0.58 -30.27 -4.98
CA PRO A 157 -1.75 -29.81 -5.69
C PRO A 157 -2.98 -30.06 -4.82
N ALA A 158 -3.42 -29.05 -4.09
CA ALA A 158 -4.72 -29.08 -3.43
C ALA A 158 -5.79 -29.11 -4.53
N SER A 159 -6.52 -30.22 -4.59
CA SER A 159 -7.72 -30.38 -5.40
C SER A 159 -8.69 -29.22 -5.16
N ILE A 160 -9.03 -28.48 -6.21
CA ILE A 160 -10.03 -27.39 -6.23
C ILE A 160 -11.44 -27.98 -6.08
N ALA A 161 -11.74 -28.55 -4.92
CA ALA A 161 -13.01 -29.21 -4.65
C ALA A 161 -13.58 -28.92 -3.26
N GLY A 162 -13.08 -27.91 -2.55
CA GLY A 162 -13.56 -27.65 -1.19
C GLY A 162 -13.23 -26.29 -0.57
N ASP A 163 -13.04 -25.23 -1.36
CA ASP A 163 -12.68 -23.91 -0.83
C ASP A 163 -13.86 -22.93 -0.81
N ASP A 164 -14.78 -23.14 0.13
CA ASP A 164 -15.74 -22.14 0.60
C ASP A 164 -15.06 -20.90 1.22
N LEU A 165 -13.76 -20.99 1.51
CA LEU A 165 -13.00 -19.92 2.13
C LEU A 165 -12.71 -18.75 1.18
N PHE A 166 -12.55 -19.02 -0.12
CA PHE A 166 -12.35 -17.95 -1.11
C PHE A 166 -13.60 -17.06 -1.23
N PHE A 167 -14.79 -17.68 -1.18
CA PHE A 167 -16.06 -16.96 -1.18
C PHE A 167 -16.35 -16.25 0.15
N ARG A 168 -15.87 -16.78 1.29
CA ARG A 168 -16.12 -16.20 2.62
C ARG A 168 -15.51 -14.80 2.81
N TYR A 169 -14.41 -14.48 2.12
CA TYR A 169 -13.73 -13.19 2.24
C TYR A 169 -13.76 -12.34 0.96
N SER A 170 -14.43 -12.83 -0.09
CA SER A 170 -14.65 -12.03 -1.30
C SER A 170 -15.78 -11.02 -1.06
N PRO A 171 -15.62 -9.74 -1.41
CA PRO A 171 -16.69 -8.72 -1.36
C PRO A 171 -17.82 -9.01 -2.37
N LEU A 172 -17.78 -10.15 -3.06
CA LEU A 172 -18.84 -10.70 -3.90
C LEU A 172 -19.89 -11.50 -3.12
N ASN A 173 -19.68 -11.80 -1.83
CA ASN A 173 -20.61 -12.55 -0.97
C ASN A 173 -21.79 -11.70 -0.41
N ALA A 174 -22.14 -10.60 -1.07
CA ALA A 174 -23.37 -9.88 -0.76
C ALA A 174 -24.58 -10.66 -1.31
N SER A 175 -24.93 -11.73 -0.59
CA SER A 175 -26.20 -12.44 -0.52
C SER A 175 -27.29 -11.99 -1.52
N TYR A 176 -27.44 -12.72 -2.62
CA TYR A 176 -28.72 -12.79 -3.33
C TYR A 176 -29.47 -14.00 -2.79
N GLY A 177 -30.50 -13.75 -1.97
CA GLY A 177 -31.47 -14.76 -1.57
C GLY A 177 -32.28 -15.20 -2.78
N VAL A 178 -32.03 -16.41 -3.26
CA VAL A 178 -32.93 -17.12 -4.17
C VAL A 178 -33.86 -17.97 -3.29
N PRO A 179 -35.20 -17.82 -3.36
CA PRO A 179 -36.09 -18.76 -2.70
C PRO A 179 -36.02 -20.10 -3.44
N VAL A 180 -35.49 -21.11 -2.78
CA VAL A 180 -35.60 -22.51 -3.20
C VAL A 180 -37.06 -22.90 -3.10
N SER A 181 -37.76 -23.01 -4.22
CA SER A 181 -39.09 -23.63 -4.26
C SER A 181 -38.93 -25.14 -4.10
N GLN A 182 -39.32 -25.66 -2.93
CA GLN A 182 -39.56 -27.10 -2.76
C GLN A 182 -40.93 -27.45 -3.33
N ARG A 183 -40.96 -28.19 -4.45
CA ARG A 183 -41.68 -29.46 -4.69
C ARG A 183 -41.81 -29.74 -6.17
#